data_AF-A0A0E3BFE6-F1
#
_entry.id   AF-A0A0E3BFE6-F1
#
_cell.length_a   1.000
_cell.length_b   1.000
_cell.length_c   1.000
_cell.angle_alpha   90.00
_cell.angle_beta   90.00
_cell.angle_gamma   90.00
#
_symmetry.space_group_name_H-M   'P 1'
#
loop_
_entity.id
_entity.type
_entity.pdbx_description
1 polymer ?
#
loop_
_entity_poly.entity_id
_entity_poly.type
_entity_poly.pdbx_seq_one_letter_code
_entity_poly.pdbx_strand_id
1 'polypeptide(L)'
;MLYTAENARGATVIDVDTGERFARVLEVSTSGGWIKVHDNPIRLDAQGRIAGRRIRFRSVYVIKGLELMPCLFHCYGRLHAG
;
A
#
# COMPACT_ATOMS: atom_id res chain seq x y z
N MET A 1 6.86 1.20 9.76
CA MET A 1 7.85 0.52 8.89
C MET A 1 7.48 0.75 7.44
N LEU A 2 8.46 0.86 6.53
CA LEU A 2 8.24 0.98 5.08
C LEU A 2 8.41 -0.39 4.41
N TYR A 3 7.46 -0.77 3.58
CA TYR A 3 7.47 -1.98 2.78
C TYR A 3 7.46 -1.65 1.30
N THR A 4 8.29 -2.35 0.53
CA THR A 4 8.52 -2.17 -0.90
C THR A 4 8.49 -3.53 -1.61
N ALA A 5 8.67 -3.54 -2.94
CA ALA A 5 8.80 -4.77 -3.73
C ALA A 5 9.97 -5.69 -3.30
N GLU A 6 10.91 -5.20 -2.49
CA GLU A 6 12.05 -5.97 -1.99
C GLU A 6 11.70 -6.80 -0.74
N ASN A 7 10.80 -6.31 0.11
CA ASN A 7 10.55 -6.90 1.43
C ASN A 7 9.08 -7.27 1.72
N ALA A 8 8.18 -7.03 0.76
CA ALA A 8 6.77 -7.42 0.83
C ALA A 8 6.24 -7.88 -0.53
N ARG A 9 7.08 -8.55 -1.32
CA ARG A 9 6.71 -9.04 -2.65
C ARG A 9 5.55 -10.04 -2.54
N GLY A 10 4.53 -9.86 -3.39
CA GLY A 10 3.38 -10.74 -3.44
C GLY A 10 2.33 -10.49 -2.34
N ALA A 11 2.60 -9.56 -1.41
CA ALA A 11 1.64 -9.20 -0.39
C ALA A 11 0.38 -8.58 -1.00
N THR A 12 -0.77 -8.89 -0.39
CA THR A 12 -2.04 -8.26 -0.73
C THR A 12 -2.31 -7.07 0.19
N VAL A 13 -3.02 -6.05 -0.30
CA VAL A 13 -3.42 -4.89 0.51
C VAL A 13 -4.93 -4.72 0.40
N ILE A 14 -5.62 -4.62 1.54
CA ILE A 14 -7.08 -4.56 1.63
C ILE A 14 -7.50 -3.38 2.51
N ASP A 15 -8.41 -2.55 1.99
CA ASP A 15 -9.25 -1.66 2.80
C ASP A 15 -10.31 -2.51 3.50
N VAL A 16 -10.17 -2.70 4.80
CA VAL A 16 -11.04 -3.63 5.55
C VAL A 16 -12.43 -3.04 5.76
N ASP A 17 -12.57 -1.71 5.78
CA ASP A 17 -13.86 -1.05 6.00
C ASP A 17 -14.78 -1.21 4.79
N THR A 18 -14.20 -1.25 3.58
CA THR A 18 -14.94 -1.35 2.31
C THR A 18 -14.84 -2.72 1.64
N GLY A 19 -13.88 -3.54 2.04
CA GLY A 19 -13.51 -4.78 1.35
C GLY A 19 -12.73 -4.54 0.05
N GLU A 20 -12.37 -3.29 -0.29
CA GLU A 20 -11.62 -2.99 -1.51
C GLU A 20 -10.21 -3.60 -1.44
N ARG A 21 -9.89 -4.44 -2.42
CA ARG A 21 -8.51 -4.91 -2.63
C ARG A 21 -7.76 -3.92 -3.52
N PHE A 22 -6.65 -3.39 -3.02
CA PHE A 22 -5.77 -2.57 -3.83
C PHE A 22 -4.89 -3.44 -4.71
N ALA A 23 -5.05 -3.29 -6.02
CA ALA A 23 -4.01 -3.67 -6.96
C ALA A 23 -2.94 -2.57 -7.01
N ARG A 24 -1.78 -2.87 -7.62
CA ARG A 24 -0.85 -1.83 -8.12
C ARG A 24 -0.21 -0.96 -7.01
N VAL A 25 -0.04 -1.54 -5.83
CA VAL A 25 0.63 -0.90 -4.69
C VAL A 25 2.15 -0.95 -4.89
N LEU A 26 2.79 0.20 -4.78
CA LEU A 26 4.26 0.34 -4.90
C LEU A 26 4.94 0.25 -3.54
N GLU A 27 4.36 0.91 -2.52
CA GLU A 27 4.93 1.03 -1.19
C GLU A 27 3.82 1.04 -0.13
N VAL A 28 4.11 0.53 1.07
CA VAL A 28 3.21 0.59 2.23
C VAL A 28 3.98 1.12 3.43
N SER A 29 3.47 2.16 4.09
CA SER A 29 4.01 2.67 5.35
C SER A 29 3.07 2.40 6.50
N THR A 30 3.40 1.41 7.33
CA THR A 30 2.58 1.06 8.51
C THR A 30 2.65 2.11 9.61
N SER A 31 3.80 2.78 9.75
CA SER A 31 3.97 3.87 10.73
C SER A 31 3.40 5.19 10.23
N GLY A 32 3.35 5.39 8.91
CA GLY A 32 2.80 6.61 8.30
C GLY A 32 1.29 6.55 8.02
N GLY A 33 0.66 5.38 8.14
CA GLY A 33 -0.75 5.18 7.83
C GLY A 33 -1.06 5.45 6.36
N TRP A 34 -0.22 4.99 5.42
CA TRP A 34 -0.47 5.19 3.99
C TRP A 34 0.04 4.07 3.11
N ILE A 35 -0.59 3.94 1.95
CA ILE A 35 -0.11 3.14 0.82
C ILE A 35 0.14 4.05 -0.37
N LYS A 36 1.14 3.73 -1.20
CA LYS A 36 1.41 4.41 -2.46
C LYS A 36 0.97 3.51 -3.59
N VAL A 37 0.07 3.99 -4.44
CA VAL A 37 -0.44 3.27 -5.61
C VAL A 37 -0.06 4.02 -6.87
N HIS A 38 0.19 3.32 -7.96
CA HIS A 38 0.39 3.97 -9.26
C HIS A 38 -0.93 4.24 -9.97
N ASP A 39 -0.92 5.22 -10.87
CA ASP A 39 -2.11 5.58 -11.65
C ASP A 39 -2.42 4.55 -12.76
N ASN A 40 -3.65 4.64 -13.31
CA ASN A 40 -4.07 3.95 -14.52
C ASN A 40 -4.54 4.99 -15.56
N PRO A 41 -3.87 5.18 -16.71
CA PRO A 41 -2.66 4.48 -17.14
C PRO A 41 -1.43 4.78 -16.26
N ILE A 42 -0.40 3.92 -16.32
CA ILE A 42 0.87 4.14 -15.62
C ILE A 42 1.49 5.45 -16.11
N ARG A 43 1.93 6.27 -15.17
CA ARG A 43 2.65 7.52 -15.43
C ARG A 43 4.05 7.44 -14.85
N LEU A 44 5.00 8.13 -15.47
CA LEU A 44 6.35 8.29 -14.94
C LEU A 44 6.52 9.71 -14.37
N ASP A 45 7.34 9.84 -13.34
CA ASP A 45 7.78 11.14 -12.83
C ASP A 45 8.94 11.72 -13.67
N ALA A 46 9.40 12.92 -13.32
CA ALA A 46 10.48 13.61 -14.04
C ALA A 46 11.84 12.86 -13.99
N GLN A 47 11.96 11.84 -13.13
CA GLN A 47 13.13 10.99 -12.99
C GLN A 47 12.93 9.60 -13.64
N GLY A 48 11.83 9.41 -14.38
CA GLY A 48 11.52 8.16 -15.08
C GLY A 48 11.02 7.04 -14.16
N ARG A 49 10.66 7.33 -12.91
CA ARG A 49 10.12 6.33 -11.96
C ARG A 49 8.61 6.30 -12.06
N ILE A 50 7.99 5.19 -11.68
CA ILE A 50 6.52 5.09 -11.66
C ILE A 50 5.96 6.13 -10.69
N ALA A 51 5.21 7.09 -11.23
CA ALA A 51 4.48 8.07 -10.45
C ALA A 51 3.34 7.38 -9.70
N GLY A 52 3.12 7.82 -8.46
CA GLY A 52 2.07 7.25 -7.63
C GLY A 52 1.54 8.24 -6.61
N ARG A 53 0.29 8.05 -6.24
CA ARG A 53 -0.41 8.83 -5.22
C ARG A 53 -0.48 8.05 -3.91
N ARG A 54 -0.53 8.78 -2.79
CA ARG A 54 -0.72 8.19 -1.47
C ARG A 54 -2.20 8.14 -1.10
N ILE A 55 -2.67 6.99 -0.64
CA ILE A 55 -3.96 6.83 0.02
C ILE A 55 -3.67 6.73 1.52
N ARG A 56 -4.38 7.54 2.31
CA ARG A 56 -4.19 7.66 3.75
C ARG A 56 -5.24 6.86 4.51
N PHE A 57 -4.81 6.28 5.61
CA PHE A 57 -5.60 5.47 6.53
C PHE A 57 -5.25 5.86 7.96
N ARG A 58 -6.18 5.67 8.89
CA ARG A 58 -5.92 5.87 10.33
C ARG A 58 -4.89 4.86 10.83
N SER A 59 -4.93 3.63 10.32
CA SER A 59 -3.96 2.60 10.66
C SER A 59 -3.76 1.62 9.51
N VAL A 60 -2.56 1.04 9.45
CA VAL A 60 -2.21 -0.04 8.52
C VAL A 60 -1.46 -1.11 9.28
N TYR A 61 -2.01 -2.31 9.34
CA TYR A 61 -1.42 -3.46 10.03
C TYR A 61 -0.82 -4.42 9.03
N VAL A 62 0.39 -4.88 9.34
CA VAL A 62 1.05 -5.95 8.61
C VAL A 62 0.61 -7.28 9.20
N ILE A 63 0.18 -8.21 8.34
CA ILE A 63 -0.13 -9.58 8.71
C ILE A 63 0.96 -10.45 8.11
N LYS A 64 1.63 -11.19 8.99
CA LYS A 64 2.57 -12.25 8.63
C LYS A 64 1.94 -13.56 9.09
N GLY A 65 1.89 -14.54 8.20
CA GLY A 65 1.59 -15.92 8.59
C GLY A 65 2.87 -16.58 9.08
N LEU A 66 3.18 -17.76 8.53
CA LEU A 66 4.43 -18.48 8.80
C LEU A 66 5.56 -18.06 7.83
N GLU A 67 5.31 -17.09 6.96
CA GLU A 67 6.24 -16.66 5.91
C GLU A 67 7.28 -15.64 6.40
N LEU A 68 8.43 -15.60 5.73
CA LEU A 68 9.50 -14.62 6.00
C LEU A 68 9.09 -13.18 5.63
N MET A 69 8.24 -13.04 4.61
CA MET A 69 7.71 -11.75 4.14
C MET A 69 6.23 -11.62 4.50
N PRO A 70 5.71 -10.39 4.65
CA PRO A 70 4.28 -10.17 4.82
C PRO A 70 3.45 -10.81 3.70
N CYS A 71 2.34 -11.43 4.06
CA CYS A 71 1.37 -11.96 3.11
C CYS A 71 0.23 -10.97 2.85
N LEU A 72 -0.10 -10.12 3.83
CA LEU A 72 -1.26 -9.24 3.77
C LEU A 72 -1.06 -7.94 4.57
N PHE A 73 -1.66 -6.86 4.09
CA PHE A 73 -1.80 -5.59 4.81
C PHE A 73 -3.28 -5.24 4.95
N HIS A 74 -3.70 -4.98 6.18
CA HIS A 74 -5.03 -4.47 6.50
C HIS A 74 -4.97 -2.95 6.71
N CYS A 75 -5.75 -2.22 5.95
CA CYS A 75 -5.87 -0.77 6.04
C CYS A 75 -7.25 -0.41 6.64
N TYR A 76 -7.27 0.47 7.63
CA TYR A 76 -8.49 0.88 8.35
C TYR A 76 -8.63 2.40 8.43
N GLY A 77 -9.86 2.87 8.40
CA GLY A 77 -10.24 4.27 8.56
C GLY A 77 -9.67 5.13 7.43
N ARG A 78 -10.04 4.83 6.18
CA ARG A 78 -9.58 5.59 5.02
C ARG A 78 -9.88 7.08 5.18
N LEU A 79 -8.89 7.91 4.91
CA LEU A 79 -8.98 9.36 4.99
C LEU A 79 -9.11 9.93 3.58
N HIS A 80 -10.19 10.66 3.34
CA HIS A 80 -10.33 11.45 2.12
C HIS A 80 -9.40 12.67 2.20
N ALA A 81 -8.80 13.05 1.08
CA ALA A 81 -8.17 14.36 0.98
C ALA A 81 -9.29 15.39 1.14
N GLY A 82 -9.25 16.15 2.24
CA GLY A 82 -10.11 17.33 2.43
C GLY A 82 -9.72 18.43 1.46
#